data_AF-A0A970VDP2-F1
#
_entry.id   AF-A0A970VDP2-F1
#
_cell.length_a   1.000
_cell.length_b   1.000
_cell.length_c   1.000
_cell.angle_alpha   90.00
_cell.angle_beta   90.00
_cell.angle_gamma   90.00
#
_symmetry.space_group_name_H-M   'P 1'
#
loop_
_entity.id
_entity.type
_entity.pdbx_description
1 polymer ?
#
loop_
_entity_poly.entity_id
_entity_poly.type
_entity_poly.pdbx_seq_one_letter_code
_entity_poly.pdbx_strand_id
1 'polypeptide(L)'
;MEKVRHHYVPKFYLRNFSNNDKSIGMFINRNKRYIKHASIKEQACKEYLYGKEQTIEDALMNIENKASVIIKNIINSSKLPQKETEDYHFLLMYILLQEAKVGVSI
;
A
#
# COMPACT_ATOMS: atom_id res chain seq x y z
N MET A 1 -21.68 -4.37 -4.97
CA MET A 1 -20.96 -3.45 -5.89
C MET A 1 -19.55 -3.97 -6.00
N GLU A 2 -19.11 -4.37 -7.19
CA GLU A 2 -17.73 -4.84 -7.40
C GLU A 2 -16.73 -3.75 -7.01
N LYS A 3 -15.59 -4.14 -6.41
CA LYS A 3 -14.47 -3.22 -6.22
C LYS A 3 -13.87 -2.95 -7.60
N VAL A 4 -14.22 -1.81 -8.19
CA VAL A 4 -13.69 -1.43 -9.51
C VAL A 4 -12.28 -0.87 -9.40
N ARG A 5 -11.95 -0.21 -8.29
CA ARG A 5 -10.65 0.45 -8.06
C ARG A 5 -9.76 -0.39 -7.14
N HIS A 6 -8.58 -0.72 -7.65
CA HIS A 6 -7.53 -1.44 -6.92
C HIS A 6 -6.36 -0.51 -6.65
N HIS A 7 -5.85 -0.56 -5.43
CA HIS A 7 -4.77 0.28 -4.95
C HIS A 7 -3.42 -0.36 -5.30
N TYR A 8 -2.59 0.33 -6.09
CA TYR A 8 -1.21 -0.12 -6.33
C TYR A 8 -0.27 0.29 -5.19
N VAL A 9 -0.61 1.35 -4.44
CA VAL A 9 -0.07 1.61 -3.10
C VAL A 9 -1.15 1.33 -2.05
N PRO A 10 -0.96 0.37 -1.14
CA PRO A 10 -1.97 -0.01 -0.17
C PRO A 10 -2.43 1.15 0.72
N LYS A 11 -3.73 1.19 1.02
CA LYS A 11 -4.29 2.25 1.88
C LYS A 11 -3.68 2.28 3.27
N PHE A 12 -3.37 1.11 3.84
CA PHE A 12 -2.74 1.04 5.17
C PHE A 12 -1.38 1.76 5.17
N TYR A 13 -0.63 1.65 4.08
CA TYR A 13 0.67 2.30 3.94
C TYR A 13 0.52 3.82 3.89
N LEU A 14 -0.42 4.33 3.08
CA LEU A 14 -0.71 5.77 2.97
C LEU A 14 -1.19 6.39 4.29
N ARG A 15 -1.90 5.63 5.13
CA ARG A 15 -2.36 6.11 6.44
C ARG A 15 -1.22 6.46 7.39
N ASN A 16 -0.05 5.83 7.25
CA ASN A 16 1.14 6.18 8.04
C ASN A 16 1.66 7.60 7.75
N PHE A 17 1.20 8.24 6.66
CA PHE A 17 1.51 9.62 6.30
C PHE A 17 0.31 10.57 6.47
N SER A 18 -0.72 10.11 7.18
CA SER A 18 -1.98 10.84 7.39
C SER A 18 -2.12 11.31 8.84
N ASN A 19 -2.66 12.50 9.01
CA ASN A 19 -3.05 13.01 10.33
C ASN A 19 -4.49 12.62 10.71
N ASN A 20 -5.26 12.01 9.80
CA ASN A 20 -6.70 11.76 9.99
C ASN A 20 -7.19 10.43 9.38
N ASP A 21 -6.28 9.55 8.98
CA ASP A 21 -6.51 8.27 8.29
C ASP A 21 -7.30 8.32 6.97
N LYS A 22 -7.63 9.53 6.48
CA LYS A 22 -8.51 9.75 5.32
C LYS A 22 -7.82 10.47 4.17
N SER A 23 -6.83 11.32 4.48
CA SER A 23 -6.17 12.17 3.49
C SER A 23 -4.67 12.30 3.73
N ILE A 24 -3.92 12.52 2.65
CA ILE A 24 -2.49 12.82 2.66
C ILE A 24 -2.22 14.14 1.95
N GLY A 25 -1.07 14.74 2.23
CA GLY A 25 -0.51 15.80 1.39
C GLY A 25 -0.03 15.20 0.07
N MET A 26 -0.41 15.81 -1.05
CA MET A 26 -0.01 15.35 -2.38
C MET A 26 0.56 16.51 -3.18
N PHE A 27 1.71 16.28 -3.81
CA PHE A 27 2.32 17.23 -4.74
C PHE A 27 2.26 16.67 -6.16
N ILE A 28 1.58 17.38 -7.06
CA ILE A 28 1.48 17.03 -8.47
C ILE A 28 2.61 17.72 -9.22
N ASN A 29 3.62 16.94 -9.65
CA ASN A 29 4.81 17.50 -10.28
C ASN A 29 4.51 18.20 -11.63
N ARG A 30 3.59 17.65 -12.43
CA ARG A 30 3.24 18.15 -13.78
C ARG A 30 2.84 19.63 -13.80
N ASN A 31 2.14 20.09 -12.77
CA ASN A 31 1.64 21.46 -12.67
C ASN A 31 2.11 22.18 -11.39
N LYS A 32 3.12 21.63 -10.70
CA LYS A 32 3.70 22.18 -9.46
C LYS A 32 2.65 22.54 -8.40
N ARG A 33 1.60 21.72 -8.29
CA ARG A 33 0.45 21.98 -7.42
C ARG A 33 0.51 21.14 -6.16
N TYR A 34 0.38 21.79 -5.01
CA TYR A 34 0.18 21.11 -3.73
C TYR A 34 -1.31 20.98 -3.39
N ILE A 35 -1.72 19.78 -2.99
CA ILE A 35 -3.06 19.47 -2.48
C ILE A 35 -2.89 19.00 -1.03
N LYS A 36 -3.37 19.83 -0.09
CA LYS A 36 -3.21 19.59 1.34
C LYS A 36 -3.95 18.35 1.85
N HIS A 37 -5.10 18.03 1.26
CA HIS A 37 -6.00 16.96 1.70
C HIS A 37 -6.45 16.08 0.52
N ALA A 38 -5.50 15.38 -0.11
CA ALA A 38 -5.84 14.42 -1.15
C ALA A 38 -6.41 13.14 -0.52
N SER A 39 -7.57 12.70 -1.02
CA SER A 39 -8.29 11.53 -0.48
C SER A 39 -7.49 10.23 -0.71
N ILE A 40 -7.13 9.52 0.36
CA ILE A 40 -6.45 8.21 0.29
C ILE A 40 -7.27 7.21 -0.53
N LYS A 41 -8.61 7.30 -0.46
CA LYS A 41 -9.51 6.40 -1.20
C LYS A 41 -9.37 6.56 -2.72
N GLU A 42 -8.96 7.74 -3.19
CA GLU A 42 -8.93 8.10 -4.61
C GLU A 42 -7.52 8.22 -5.18
N GLN A 43 -6.50 8.20 -4.32
CA GLN A 43 -5.10 8.24 -4.74
C GLN A 43 -4.51 6.84 -4.82
N ALA A 44 -3.46 6.71 -5.64
CA ALA A 44 -2.68 5.50 -5.82
C ALA A 44 -3.50 4.24 -6.16
N CYS A 45 -4.55 4.42 -6.96
CA CYS A 45 -5.40 3.34 -7.45
C CYS A 45 -5.65 3.43 -8.95
N LYS A 46 -5.98 2.29 -9.56
CA LYS A 46 -6.40 2.17 -10.95
C LYS A 46 -7.61 1.24 -11.03
N GLU A 47 -8.48 1.48 -12.01
CA GLU A 47 -9.61 0.58 -12.25
C GLU A 47 -9.12 -0.73 -12.89
N TYR A 48 -9.60 -1.86 -12.37
CA TYR A 48 -9.27 -3.21 -12.86
C TYR A 48 -7.76 -3.48 -12.99
N LEU A 49 -6.95 -3.02 -12.03
CA LEU A 49 -5.49 -3.12 -12.07
C LEU A 49 -4.97 -4.55 -12.35
N TYR A 50 -5.67 -5.56 -11.82
CA TYR A 50 -5.33 -6.98 -11.95
C TYR A 50 -6.39 -7.75 -12.77
N GLY A 51 -7.21 -7.04 -13.55
CA GLY A 51 -8.35 -7.60 -14.26
C GLY A 51 -9.67 -7.46 -13.50
N LYS A 52 -10.73 -8.09 -14.04
CA LYS A 52 -12.09 -8.06 -13.48
C LYS A 52 -12.33 -9.13 -12.41
N GLU A 53 -11.50 -10.16 -12.39
CA GLU A 53 -11.58 -11.22 -11.38
C GLU A 53 -11.03 -10.73 -10.05
N GLN A 54 -11.70 -11.08 -8.94
CA GLN A 54 -11.31 -10.65 -7.60
C GLN A 54 -10.22 -11.53 -6.96
N THR A 55 -9.86 -12.65 -7.60
CA THR A 55 -8.93 -13.66 -7.05
C THR A 55 -7.56 -13.07 -6.68
N ILE A 56 -6.97 -12.25 -7.55
CA ILE A 56 -5.68 -11.59 -7.29
C ILE A 56 -5.82 -10.54 -6.19
N GLU A 57 -6.89 -9.74 -6.22
CA GLU A 57 -7.13 -8.69 -5.23
C GLU A 57 -7.30 -9.28 -3.82
N ASP A 58 -8.05 -10.37 -3.68
CA ASP A 58 -8.26 -11.04 -2.40
C ASP A 58 -6.99 -11.67 -1.85
N ALA A 59 -6.17 -12.29 -2.72
CA ALA A 59 -4.87 -12.82 -2.33
C ALA A 59 -3.93 -11.70 -1.85
N LEU A 60 -3.88 -10.58 -2.56
CA LEU A 60 -3.07 -9.42 -2.19
C LEU A 60 -3.55 -8.78 -0.88
N MET A 61 -4.85 -8.71 -0.65
CA MET A 61 -5.42 -8.18 0.58
C MET A 61 -4.96 -8.96 1.81
N ASN A 62 -4.90 -10.29 1.73
CA ASN A 62 -4.40 -11.12 2.81
C ASN A 62 -2.93 -10.84 3.12
N ILE A 63 -2.11 -10.67 2.08
CA ILE A 63 -0.69 -10.34 2.22
C ILE A 63 -0.52 -8.95 2.87
N GLU A 64 -1.28 -7.97 2.39
CA GLU A 64 -1.25 -6.59 2.89
C GLU A 64 -1.72 -6.49 4.34
N ASN A 65 -2.72 -7.28 4.74
CA ASN A 65 -3.18 -7.32 6.12
C ASN A 65 -2.06 -7.77 7.07
N LYS A 66 -1.34 -8.85 6.74
CA LYS A 66 -0.21 -9.30 7.56
C LYS A 66 0.95 -8.30 7.54
N ALA A 67 1.29 -7.75 6.37
CA ALA A 67 2.32 -6.71 6.25
C ALA A 67 1.99 -5.47 7.09
N SER A 68 0.71 -5.09 7.17
CA SER A 68 0.27 -3.94 7.95
C SER A 68 0.57 -4.09 9.45
N VAL A 69 0.42 -5.30 10.00
CA VAL A 69 0.72 -5.59 11.41
C VAL A 69 2.22 -5.48 11.66
N ILE A 70 3.05 -6.08 10.79
CA ILE A 70 4.51 -6.05 10.90
C ILE A 70 5.03 -4.61 10.81
N ILE A 71 4.59 -3.85 9.81
CA ILE A 71 5.00 -2.46 9.61
C ILE A 71 4.56 -1.59 10.77
N LYS A 72 3.34 -1.79 11.30
CA LYS A 72 2.87 -1.06 12.49
C LYS A 72 3.75 -1.34 13.71
N ASN A 73 4.16 -2.59 13.92
CA ASN A 73 5.07 -2.96 15.00
C ASN A 73 6.44 -2.29 14.84
N ILE A 74 6.97 -2.22 13.61
CA ILE A 74 8.22 -1.51 13.30
C ILE A 74 8.11 -0.03 13.64
N ILE A 75 7.03 0.64 13.20
CA ILE A 75 6.81 2.07 13.47
C ILE A 75 6.72 2.34 14.97
N ASN A 76 5.96 1.54 15.71
CA ASN A 76 5.74 1.74 17.14
C ASN A 76 6.98 1.44 17.99
N SER A 77 7.79 0.45 17.60
CA SER A 77 8.94 0.00 18.38
C SER A 77 10.28 0.55 17.90
N SER A 78 10.31 1.13 16.69
CA SER A 78 11.55 1.49 15.97
C SER A 78 12.52 0.31 15.83
N LYS A 79 12.01 -0.93 15.81
CA LYS A 79 12.79 -2.17 15.69
C LYS A 79 12.29 -2.99 14.52
N LEU A 80 13.23 -3.53 13.74
CA LEU A 80 12.91 -4.51 12.71
C LEU A 80 12.59 -5.88 13.34
N PRO A 81 11.80 -6.72 12.65
CA PRO A 81 11.67 -8.13 13.03
C PRO A 81 13.04 -8.78 13.15
N GLN A 82 13.22 -9.64 14.14
CA GLN A 82 14.47 -10.37 14.31
C GLN A 82 14.74 -11.24 13.07
N LYS A 83 16.01 -11.29 12.63
CA LYS A 83 16.42 -12.11 11.49
C LYS A 83 15.97 -13.56 11.65
N GLU A 84 15.62 -14.20 10.53
CA GLU A 84 15.13 -15.57 10.46
C GLU A 84 13.79 -15.86 11.17
N THR A 85 13.08 -14.82 11.64
CA THR A 85 11.69 -14.98 12.09
C THR A 85 10.73 -14.97 10.90
N GLU A 86 9.53 -15.51 11.09
CA GLU A 86 8.47 -15.48 10.08
C GLU A 86 8.15 -14.05 9.61
N ASP A 87 8.06 -13.09 10.54
CA ASP A 87 7.79 -11.69 10.21
C ASP A 87 8.93 -11.06 9.40
N TYR A 88 10.18 -11.46 9.65
CA TYR A 88 11.33 -11.02 8.87
C TYR A 88 11.25 -11.52 7.42
N HIS A 89 11.05 -12.82 7.21
CA HIS A 89 10.92 -13.38 5.86
C HIS A 89 9.68 -12.84 5.15
N PHE A 90 8.57 -12.68 5.87
CA PHE A 90 7.35 -12.13 5.31
C PHE A 90 7.52 -10.67 4.88
N LEU A 91 8.22 -9.86 5.68
CA LEU A 91 8.52 -8.48 5.31
C LEU A 91 9.36 -8.41 4.04
N LEU A 92 10.38 -9.28 3.89
CA LEU A 92 11.18 -9.36 2.67
C LEU A 92 10.35 -9.78 1.46
N MET A 93 9.53 -10.83 1.60
CA MET A 93 8.61 -11.28 0.55
C MET A 93 7.65 -10.15 0.15
N TYR A 94 7.10 -9.42 1.12
CA TYR A 94 6.22 -8.29 0.85
C TYR A 94 6.92 -7.18 0.08
N ILE A 95 8.17 -6.82 0.43
CA ILE A 95 8.95 -5.81 -0.31
C ILE A 95 9.16 -6.26 -1.76
N LEU A 96 9.56 -7.51 -1.99
CA LEU A 96 9.75 -8.07 -3.33
C LEU A 96 8.43 -8.07 -4.14
N LEU A 97 7.31 -8.39 -3.49
CA LEU A 97 5.99 -8.33 -4.12
C LEU A 97 5.62 -6.91 -4.53
N GLN A 98 5.92 -5.90 -3.71
CA GLN A 98 5.65 -4.50 -4.03
C GLN A 98 6.43 -4.03 -5.26
N GLU A 99 7.69 -4.46 -5.41
CA GLU A 99 8.47 -4.23 -6.64
C GLU A 99 7.81 -4.89 -7.87
N ALA A 100 7.39 -6.15 -7.74
CA ALA A 100 6.74 -6.89 -8.82
C ALA A 100 5.39 -6.28 -9.25
N LYS A 101 4.63 -5.71 -8.32
CA LYS A 101 3.33 -5.06 -8.60
C LYS A 101 3.44 -3.86 -9.53
N VAL A 102 4.56 -3.15 -9.49
CA VAL A 102 4.79 -1.90 -10.27
C VAL A 102 5.56 -2.20 -11.56
N GLY A 103 6.01 -3.43 -11.75
CA GLY A 103 6.78 -3.90 -12.90
C GLY A 103 5.98 -4.14 -14.18
N VAL A 104 5.21 -3.16 -14.67
CA VAL A 104 4.91 -2.95 -16.10
C VAL A 104 4.68 -1.44 -16.32
N SER A 105 5.76 -0.75 -16.71
CA SER A 105 5.83 0.62 -17.25
C SER A 105 5.36 1.78 -16.35
N ILE A 106 6.34 2.45 -15.71
CA ILE A 106 6.29 3.89 -15.42
C ILE A 106 7.27 4.59 -16.36
#